data_AF-A0A173KXT6-F1
#
_entry.id   AF-A0A173KXT6-F1
#
_cell.length_a   1.000
_cell.length_b   1.000
_cell.length_c   1.000
_cell.angle_alpha   90.00
_cell.angle_beta   90.00
_cell.angle_gamma   90.00
#
_symmetry.space_group_name_H-M   'P 1'
#
loop_
_entity.id
_entity.type
_entity.pdbx_description
1 polymer ?
#
loop_
_entity_poly.entity_id
_entity_poly.type
_entity_poly.pdbx_seq_one_letter_code
_entity_poly.pdbx_strand_id
1 'polypeptide(L)'
;MGMFGTKLGAKDEGRYQDWRSRLPSDLQNEGDYDLRGAFMGNAQEAANGHLPDTYKLPNHMTFSTGSQYNTPQTPGGEWVDAGNDQWAFWASPFNLQQHPGAKLGDYFRQYEPNSAVVLPIGYKLTAGQRGR
;
A
#
# COMPACT_ATOMS: atom_id res chain seq x y z
N MET A 1 12.51 -8.78 9.80
CA MET A 1 11.70 -8.37 8.63
C MET A 1 12.46 -8.76 7.37
N GLY A 2 11.97 -9.68 6.54
CA GLY A 2 12.71 -10.08 5.32
C GLY A 2 12.01 -11.08 4.40
N MET A 3 10.67 -11.13 4.40
CA MET A 3 9.93 -12.18 3.67
C MET A 3 9.21 -11.69 2.40
N PHE A 4 9.20 -10.38 2.13
CA PHE A 4 8.53 -9.79 0.97
C PHE A 4 9.52 -8.94 0.16
N GLY A 5 9.23 -8.74 -1.13
CA GLY A 5 10.09 -8.02 -2.07
C GLY A 5 10.87 -8.91 -3.03
N THR A 6 10.99 -8.47 -4.27
CA THR A 6 11.74 -9.15 -5.33
C THR A 6 13.24 -8.96 -5.11
N LYS A 7 14.01 -10.05 -5.28
CA LYS A 7 15.48 -10.00 -5.24
C LYS A 7 16.02 -9.84 -6.67
N LEU A 8 16.82 -8.80 -6.90
CA LEU A 8 17.51 -8.59 -8.18
C LEU A 8 18.89 -9.22 -8.19
N GLY A 9 19.34 -9.62 -9.39
CA GLY A 9 20.74 -9.91 -9.63
C GLY A 9 21.57 -8.62 -9.73
N ALA A 10 22.89 -8.73 -9.51
CA ALA A 10 23.79 -7.56 -9.50
C ALA A 10 23.75 -6.71 -10.77
N LYS A 11 23.44 -7.32 -11.94
CA LYS A 11 23.35 -6.60 -13.22
C LYS A 11 22.08 -5.73 -13.32
N ASP A 12 20.97 -6.17 -12.74
CA ASP A 12 19.71 -5.44 -12.79
C ASP A 12 19.62 -4.38 -11.69
N GLU A 13 20.38 -4.52 -10.61
CA GLU A 13 20.42 -3.54 -9.52
C GLU A 13 20.86 -2.15 -10.01
N GLY A 14 21.84 -2.05 -10.91
CA GLY A 14 22.25 -0.75 -11.49
C GLY A 14 21.13 -0.06 -12.27
N ARG A 15 20.43 -0.82 -13.13
CA ARG A 15 19.30 -0.31 -13.93
C ARG A 15 18.10 0.05 -13.04
N TYR A 16 17.90 -0.71 -11.97
CA TYR A 16 16.87 -0.45 -10.97
C TYR A 16 17.12 0.88 -10.26
N GLN A 17 18.35 1.17 -9.83
CA GLN A 17 18.66 2.45 -9.16
C GLN A 17 18.44 3.63 -10.11
N ASP A 18 18.83 3.51 -11.38
CA ASP A 18 18.57 4.54 -12.40
C ASP A 18 17.06 4.76 -12.61
N TRP A 19 16.26 3.69 -12.70
CA TRP A 19 14.81 3.79 -12.83
C TRP A 19 14.17 4.41 -11.58
N ARG A 20 14.55 3.95 -10.38
CA ARG A 20 14.05 4.44 -9.10
C ARG A 20 14.31 5.92 -8.91
N SER A 21 15.49 6.41 -9.31
CA SER A 21 15.84 7.84 -9.19
C SER A 21 14.93 8.77 -10.02
N ARG A 22 14.20 8.22 -11.00
CA ARG A 22 13.27 8.97 -11.86
C ARG A 22 11.83 8.96 -11.33
N LEU A 23 11.52 8.11 -10.35
CA LEU A 23 10.23 8.14 -9.68
C LEU A 23 10.10 9.42 -8.85
N PRO A 24 8.86 9.90 -8.61
CA PRO A 24 8.60 10.92 -7.60
C PRO A 24 9.24 10.53 -6.25
N SER A 25 9.74 11.51 -5.50
CA SER A 25 10.46 11.30 -4.23
C SER A 25 9.72 10.36 -3.28
N ASP A 26 8.39 10.47 -3.24
CA ASP A 26 7.54 9.74 -2.30
C ASP A 26 7.42 8.26 -2.67
N LEU A 27 7.65 7.90 -3.94
CA LEU A 27 7.67 6.52 -4.44
C LEU A 27 9.07 5.89 -4.44
N GLN A 28 10.11 6.67 -4.11
CA GLN A 28 11.47 6.12 -4.02
C GLN A 28 11.68 5.29 -2.75
N ASN A 29 10.77 5.30 -1.78
CA ASN A 29 10.89 4.51 -0.56
C ASN A 29 10.57 3.02 -0.79
N GLU A 30 11.46 2.13 -0.37
CA GLU A 30 11.27 0.66 -0.49
C GLU A 30 10.35 0.08 0.60
N GLY A 31 9.83 0.92 1.51
CA GLY A 31 8.98 0.48 2.60
C GLY A 31 7.54 0.13 2.19
N ASP A 32 7.01 0.76 1.15
CA ASP A 32 5.58 0.73 0.83
C ASP A 32 5.27 -0.17 -0.37
N TYR A 33 6.24 -0.33 -1.27
CA TYR A 33 6.12 -1.11 -2.51
C TYR A 33 7.34 -2.02 -2.71
N ASP A 34 7.12 -3.15 -3.38
CA ASP A 34 8.19 -3.93 -4.00
C ASP A 34 8.68 -3.21 -5.27
N LEU A 35 9.52 -2.19 -5.10
CA LEU A 35 10.04 -1.40 -6.21
C LEU A 35 10.87 -2.24 -7.19
N ARG A 36 11.53 -3.30 -6.72
CA ARG A 36 12.28 -4.23 -7.58
C ARG A 36 11.35 -5.06 -8.45
N GLY A 37 10.25 -5.56 -7.88
CA GLY A 37 9.21 -6.25 -8.64
C GLY A 37 8.52 -5.32 -9.64
N ALA A 38 8.23 -4.09 -9.22
CA ALA A 38 7.65 -3.06 -10.07
C ALA A 38 8.56 -2.75 -11.27
N PHE A 39 9.87 -2.59 -11.04
CA PHE A 39 10.87 -2.42 -12.09
C PHE A 39 10.89 -3.60 -13.07
N MET A 40 10.94 -4.84 -12.57
CA MET A 40 10.96 -6.05 -13.41
C MET A 40 9.68 -6.23 -14.21
N GLY A 41 8.54 -5.80 -13.66
CA GLY A 41 7.25 -5.81 -14.34
C GLY A 41 7.02 -4.64 -15.30
N ASN A 42 7.99 -3.71 -15.44
CA ASN A 42 7.82 -2.45 -16.17
C ASN A 42 6.59 -1.67 -15.70
N ALA A 43 6.33 -1.66 -14.39
CA ALA A 43 5.22 -0.94 -13.80
C ALA A 43 5.34 0.56 -14.08
N GLN A 44 4.22 1.17 -14.39
CA GLN A 44 4.11 2.61 -14.57
C GLN A 44 3.30 3.19 -13.41
N GLU A 45 3.63 4.43 -13.07
CA GLU A 45 2.84 5.23 -12.15
C GLU A 45 1.44 5.43 -12.73
N ALA A 46 0.42 5.22 -11.90
CA ALA A 46 -0.95 5.54 -12.25
C ALA A 46 -1.17 7.06 -12.18
N ALA A 47 -2.21 7.56 -12.84
CA ALA A 47 -2.50 9.00 -12.90
C ALA A 47 -2.71 9.67 -11.52
N ASN A 48 -2.94 8.88 -10.48
CA ASN A 48 -3.09 9.32 -9.10
C ASN A 48 -1.75 9.37 -8.31
N GLY A 49 -0.60 9.16 -8.97
CA GLY A 49 0.70 9.28 -8.31
C GLY A 49 1.16 8.03 -7.56
N HIS A 50 0.51 6.89 -7.76
CA HIS A 50 0.83 5.63 -7.08
C HIS A 50 1.35 4.57 -8.05
N LEU A 51 2.18 3.66 -7.54
CA LEU A 51 2.46 2.41 -8.24
C LEU A 51 1.26 1.45 -8.11
N PRO A 52 1.10 0.49 -9.03
CA PRO A 52 -0.01 -0.45 -9.01
C PRO A 52 -0.10 -1.26 -7.72
N ASP A 53 -1.33 -1.58 -7.31
CA ASP A 53 -1.63 -2.39 -6.12
C ASP A 53 -0.88 -3.73 -6.10
N THR A 54 -0.60 -4.30 -7.28
CA THR A 54 0.17 -5.54 -7.47
C THR A 54 1.46 -5.56 -6.66
N TYR A 55 2.13 -4.42 -6.50
CA TYR A 55 3.42 -4.31 -5.82
C TYR A 55 3.33 -3.73 -4.40
N LYS A 56 2.14 -3.38 -3.90
CA LYS A 56 1.98 -2.89 -2.51
C LYS A 56 2.37 -3.99 -1.53
N LEU A 57 3.25 -3.65 -0.59
CA LEU A 57 3.70 -4.59 0.44
C LEU A 57 2.64 -4.74 1.55
N PRO A 58 2.65 -5.83 2.33
CA PRO A 58 1.66 -6.06 3.40
C PRO A 58 1.55 -4.94 4.44
N ASN A 59 2.62 -4.17 4.64
CA ASN A 59 2.64 -3.02 5.54
C ASN A 59 2.16 -1.71 4.88
N HIS A 60 1.65 -1.71 3.65
CA HIS A 60 1.04 -0.51 3.04
C HIS A 60 -0.36 -0.25 3.62
N MET A 61 -0.75 1.02 3.78
CA MET A 61 -2.07 1.42 4.33
C MET A 61 -3.23 0.79 3.56
N THR A 62 -3.20 0.91 2.24
CA THR A 62 -4.17 0.34 1.31
C THR A 62 -3.73 -1.01 0.74
N PHE A 63 -2.94 -1.81 1.48
CA PHE A 63 -2.59 -3.16 1.03
C PHE A 63 -3.86 -3.97 0.77
N SER A 64 -4.05 -4.41 -0.47
CA SER A 64 -5.33 -4.92 -0.97
C SER A 64 -5.23 -6.34 -1.53
N THR A 65 -6.37 -6.93 -1.85
CA THR A 65 -6.49 -8.21 -2.56
C THR A 65 -5.84 -8.21 -3.94
N GLY A 66 -5.60 -7.02 -4.52
CA GLY A 66 -4.88 -6.85 -5.79
C GLY A 66 -3.35 -7.00 -5.70
N SER A 67 -2.78 -7.06 -4.50
CA SER A 67 -1.35 -7.28 -4.31
C SER A 67 -0.94 -8.73 -4.54
N GLN A 68 0.23 -8.95 -5.16
CA GLN A 68 0.82 -10.29 -5.28
C GLN A 68 1.20 -10.91 -3.92
N TYR A 69 1.24 -10.11 -2.85
CA TYR A 69 1.50 -10.55 -1.49
C TYR A 69 0.23 -10.79 -0.67
N ASN A 70 -0.95 -10.67 -1.28
CA ASN A 70 -2.20 -11.08 -0.66
C ASN A 70 -2.24 -12.61 -0.52
N THR A 71 -2.25 -13.10 0.72
CA THR A 71 -2.29 -14.53 1.03
C THR A 71 -3.26 -14.78 2.19
N PRO A 72 -3.64 -16.03 2.49
CA PRO A 72 -4.45 -16.32 3.68
C PRO A 72 -3.80 -15.84 5.00
N GLN A 73 -2.48 -15.70 5.05
CA GLN A 73 -1.73 -15.20 6.22
C GLN A 73 -1.61 -13.66 6.24
N THR A 74 -1.73 -13.03 5.07
CA THR A 74 -1.68 -11.58 4.87
C THR A 74 -2.89 -11.13 4.04
N PRO A 75 -4.13 -11.26 4.57
CA PRO A 75 -5.31 -10.92 3.80
C PRO A 75 -5.40 -9.40 3.62
N GLY A 76 -5.31 -8.91 2.39
CA GLY A 76 -5.47 -7.49 2.06
C GLY A 76 -6.92 -7.02 2.19
N GLY A 77 -7.10 -5.70 2.23
CA GLY A 77 -8.42 -5.07 2.08
C GLY A 77 -8.92 -5.10 0.63
N GLU A 78 -10.06 -4.48 0.37
CA GLU A 78 -10.68 -4.49 -0.96
C GLU A 78 -11.08 -3.08 -1.39
N TRP A 79 -10.80 -2.74 -2.65
CA TRP A 79 -11.32 -1.53 -3.27
C TRP A 79 -12.68 -1.82 -3.90
N VAL A 80 -13.69 -1.05 -3.51
CA VAL A 80 -15.07 -1.20 -3.96
C VAL A 80 -15.50 0.09 -4.64
N ASP A 81 -16.10 -0.03 -5.82
CA ASP A 81 -16.76 1.10 -6.50
C ASP A 81 -17.97 1.55 -5.67
N ALA A 82 -17.92 2.78 -5.16
CA ALA A 82 -18.98 3.38 -4.35
C ALA A 82 -19.97 4.20 -5.20
N GLY A 83 -19.77 4.24 -6.53
CA GLY A 83 -20.52 5.06 -7.48
C GLY A 83 -20.04 6.50 -7.52
N ASN A 84 -20.52 7.26 -8.51
CA ASN A 84 -20.21 8.68 -8.72
C ASN A 84 -18.70 9.00 -8.75
N ASP A 85 -17.92 8.16 -9.42
CA ASP A 85 -16.44 8.26 -9.49
C ASP A 85 -15.74 8.20 -8.12
N GLN A 86 -16.39 7.63 -7.10
CA GLN A 86 -15.83 7.46 -5.77
C GLN A 86 -15.49 5.99 -5.49
N TRP A 87 -14.37 5.80 -4.79
CA TRP A 87 -13.91 4.49 -4.34
C TRP A 87 -13.97 4.38 -2.83
N ALA A 88 -14.33 3.21 -2.33
CA ALA A 88 -14.25 2.87 -0.91
C ALA A 88 -13.25 1.73 -0.71
N PHE A 89 -12.28 1.95 0.17
CA PHE A 89 -11.38 0.90 0.62
C PHE A 89 -11.93 0.22 1.88
N TRP A 90 -12.31 -1.05 1.75
CA TRP A 90 -12.72 -1.91 2.85
C TRP A 90 -11.48 -2.53 3.45
N ALA A 91 -10.96 -1.92 4.52
CA ALA A 91 -9.76 -2.38 5.19
C ALA A 91 -9.98 -3.77 5.82
N SER A 92 -8.99 -4.65 5.71
CA SER A 92 -9.03 -5.94 6.38
C SER A 92 -8.59 -5.83 7.85
N PRO A 93 -8.88 -6.84 8.68
CA PRO A 93 -8.28 -6.95 10.02
C PRO A 93 -6.75 -6.90 9.99
N PHE A 94 -6.11 -7.39 8.92
CA PHE A 94 -4.66 -7.37 8.79
C PHE A 94 -4.12 -5.96 8.53
N ASN A 95 -4.80 -5.13 7.72
CA ASN A 95 -4.43 -3.70 7.60
C ASN A 95 -4.39 -3.02 8.97
N LEU A 96 -5.34 -3.38 9.85
CA LEU A 96 -5.42 -2.85 11.21
C LEU A 96 -4.41 -3.43 12.20
N GLN A 97 -3.81 -4.58 11.90
CA GLN A 97 -2.66 -5.10 12.64
C GLN A 97 -1.37 -4.36 12.28
N GLN A 98 -1.25 -3.90 11.03
CA GLN A 98 -0.08 -3.15 10.57
C GLN A 98 -0.15 -1.67 10.97
N HIS A 99 -1.36 -1.09 10.98
CA HIS A 99 -1.56 0.33 11.31
C HIS A 99 -2.84 0.54 12.12
N PRO A 100 -2.84 1.44 13.13
CA PRO A 100 -4.05 1.79 13.84
C PRO A 100 -5.12 2.39 12.93
N GLY A 101 -6.40 2.11 13.19
CA GLY A 101 -7.52 2.62 12.37
C GLY A 101 -7.57 4.14 12.28
N ALA A 102 -7.18 4.87 13.34
CA ALA A 102 -7.04 6.32 13.30
C ALA A 102 -6.01 6.78 12.24
N LYS A 103 -4.88 6.07 12.14
CA LYS A 103 -3.81 6.35 11.17
C LYS A 103 -4.25 6.04 9.74
N LEU A 104 -5.06 4.99 9.51
CA LEU A 104 -5.71 4.77 8.21
C LEU A 104 -6.63 5.94 7.86
N GLY A 105 -7.46 6.38 8.81
CA GLY A 105 -8.34 7.53 8.59
C GLY A 105 -7.58 8.83 8.29
N ASP A 106 -6.45 9.08 8.96
CA ASP A 106 -5.56 10.20 8.67
C ASP A 106 -4.93 10.08 7.27
N TYR A 107 -4.49 8.88 6.89
CA TYR A 107 -3.91 8.61 5.58
C TYR A 107 -4.91 8.92 4.45
N PHE A 108 -6.16 8.46 4.56
CA PHE A 108 -7.17 8.73 3.54
C PHE A 108 -7.49 10.22 3.42
N ARG A 109 -7.53 10.94 4.55
CA ARG A 109 -7.71 12.40 4.54
C ARG A 109 -6.57 13.15 3.86
N GLN A 110 -5.35 12.63 3.93
CA GLN A 110 -4.16 13.31 3.41
C GLN A 110 -3.83 12.90 1.96
N TYR A 111 -3.88 11.62 1.64
CA TYR A 111 -3.34 11.05 0.40
C TYR A 111 -4.44 10.47 -0.51
N GLU A 112 -5.60 10.12 0.02
CA GLU A 112 -6.71 9.53 -0.75
C GLU A 112 -8.03 10.33 -0.55
N PRO A 113 -8.04 11.68 -0.70
CA PRO A 113 -9.16 12.51 -0.24
C PRO A 113 -10.46 12.29 -1.02
N ASN A 114 -10.38 11.69 -2.20
CA ASN A 114 -11.53 11.34 -3.03
C ASN A 114 -12.07 9.92 -2.75
N SER A 115 -11.43 9.20 -1.83
CA SER A 115 -11.79 7.84 -1.46
C SER A 115 -12.25 7.78 0.00
N ALA A 116 -13.17 6.85 0.28
CA ALA A 116 -13.58 6.53 1.65
C ALA A 116 -12.79 5.34 2.19
N VAL A 117 -12.60 5.27 3.51
CA VAL A 117 -12.12 4.06 4.19
C VAL A 117 -13.22 3.49 5.08
N VAL A 118 -13.48 2.21 4.91
CA VAL A 118 -14.44 1.44 5.72
C VAL A 118 -13.65 0.48 6.59
N LEU A 119 -13.86 0.57 7.91
CA LEU A 119 -13.23 -0.33 8.88
C LEU A 119 -14.11 -1.56 9.16
N PRO A 120 -13.55 -2.74 9.45
CA PRO A 120 -14.34 -3.91 9.82
C PRO A 120 -15.20 -3.65 11.06
N ILE A 121 -16.38 -4.28 11.09
CA ILE A 121 -17.34 -4.17 12.19
C ILE A 121 -16.66 -4.62 13.50
N GLY A 122 -16.76 -3.79 14.55
CA GLY A 122 -16.19 -4.07 15.88
C GLY A 122 -14.85 -3.39 16.17
N TYR A 123 -14.23 -2.72 15.20
CA TYR A 123 -13.03 -1.93 15.44
C TYR A 123 -13.37 -0.50 15.90
N LYS A 124 -12.91 -0.12 17.09
CA LYS A 124 -12.98 1.28 17.55
C LYS A 124 -11.84 2.06 16.93
N LEU A 125 -12.12 3.28 16.45
CA LEU A 125 -11.10 4.29 16.16
C LEU A 125 -10.44 4.68 17.49
N THR A 126 -9.46 3.90 17.95
CA THR A 126 -8.65 4.28 19.08
C THR A 126 -7.71 5.37 18.61
N ALA A 127 -7.98 6.62 19.02
CA ALA A 127 -6.97 7.65 19.05
C ALA A 127 -5.77 7.06 19.81
N GLY A 128 -4.59 7.10 19.20
CA GLY A 128 -3.42 6.37 19.67
C GLY A 128 -3.22 6.50 21.18
N GLN A 129 -2.82 5.39 21.81
CA GLN A 129 -2.37 5.40 23.19
C GLN A 129 -1.19 6.38 23.32
N ARG A 130 -1.51 7.63 23.69
CA ARG A 130 -0.58 8.52 24.36
C ARG A 130 -0.64 8.18 25.86
N GLY A 131 0.49 7.74 26.40
CA GLY A 131 0.75 7.57 27.84
C GLY A 131 0.31 6.19 28.37
N ARG A 132 1.14 5.46 29.10
CA ARG A 132 2.18 5.86 30.06
C ARG A 132 3.39 4.93 29.98
#